data_AF-A0A415MEP1-F1
#
_entry.id   AF-A0A415MEP1-F1
#
_cell.length_a   1.000
_cell.length_b   1.000
_cell.length_c   1.000
_cell.angle_alpha   90.00
_cell.angle_beta   90.00
_cell.angle_gamma   90.00
#
_symmetry.space_group_name_H-M   'P 1'
#
loop_
_entity.id
_entity.type
_entity.pdbx_description
1 polymer ?
#
loop_
_entity_poly.entity_id
_entity_poly.type
_entity_poly.pdbx_seq_one_letter_code
_entity_poly.pdbx_strand_id
1 'polypeptide(L)'
;MTLPYETIFSRARGRISDMKELSLDENDLNETWTERLRMVAGDERVIRKFASFNMDDEIQQIEFEMQYPVSDFADKEYVIGLFTLGMTIEWLKPQVDSAKFTARALGTKEEKNMQNPYKDMQSRLDTLQHEFSRKLASHGYINNSYVRGE
;
A
#
# COMPACT_ATOMS: atom_id res chain seq x y z
N MET A 1 -12.29 -10.76 12.33
CA MET A 1 -12.30 -11.16 10.90
C MET A 1 -10.94 -11.69 10.51
N THR A 2 -10.88 -12.68 9.61
CA THR A 2 -9.61 -13.23 9.08
C THR A 2 -9.44 -12.89 7.60
N LEU A 3 -8.21 -12.61 7.19
CA LEU A 3 -7.84 -12.24 5.83
C LEU A 3 -6.46 -12.82 5.46
N PRO A 4 -6.37 -13.74 4.47
CA PRO A 4 -5.09 -14.26 3.99
C PRO A 4 -4.27 -13.21 3.26
N TYR A 5 -2.94 -13.23 3.43
CA TYR A 5 -2.02 -12.30 2.75
C TYR A 5 -2.15 -12.40 1.24
N GLU A 6 -2.31 -13.62 0.71
CA GLU A 6 -2.43 -13.88 -0.72
C GLU A 6 -3.63 -13.13 -1.37
N THR A 7 -4.68 -12.84 -0.61
CA THR A 7 -5.80 -12.03 -1.11
C THR A 7 -5.38 -10.58 -1.37
N ILE A 8 -4.49 -10.03 -0.54
CA ILE A 8 -3.91 -8.71 -0.72
C ILE A 8 -2.85 -8.75 -1.82
N PHE A 9 -1.99 -9.78 -1.80
CA PHE A 9 -0.88 -9.92 -2.74
C PHE A 9 -1.39 -10.08 -4.18
N SER A 10 -2.39 -10.92 -4.43
CA SER A 10 -2.98 -11.09 -5.75
C SER A 10 -3.53 -9.76 -6.32
N ARG A 11 -4.15 -8.92 -5.49
CA ARG A 11 -4.65 -7.61 -5.94
C ARG A 11 -3.55 -6.58 -6.16
N ALA A 12 -2.51 -6.59 -5.33
CA ALA A 12 -1.35 -5.73 -5.54
C ALA A 12 -0.55 -6.13 -6.78
N ARG A 13 -0.46 -7.42 -7.12
CA ARG A 13 0.17 -7.91 -8.37
C ARG A 13 -0.52 -7.35 -9.61
N GLY A 14 -1.85 -7.20 -9.57
CA GLY A 14 -2.60 -6.56 -10.65
C GLY A 14 -2.30 -5.07 -10.87
N ARG A 15 -1.61 -4.40 -9.94
CA ARG A 15 -1.28 -2.95 -10.00
C ARG A 15 0.20 -2.67 -10.21
N ILE A 16 1.05 -3.64 -9.91
CA ILE A 16 2.51 -3.56 -10.01
C ILE A 16 2.92 -4.12 -11.37
N SER A 17 3.75 -3.37 -12.10
CA SER A 17 4.32 -3.81 -13.37
C SER A 17 5.85 -3.80 -13.23
N ASP A 18 6.40 -4.83 -12.59
CA ASP A 18 7.84 -4.94 -12.36
C ASP A 18 8.39 -6.26 -12.90
N MET A 19 9.21 -6.17 -13.94
CA MET A 19 9.85 -7.34 -14.55
C MET A 19 10.93 -7.94 -13.64
N LYS A 20 11.43 -7.19 -12.65
CA LYS A 20 12.40 -7.70 -11.67
C LYS A 20 11.75 -8.63 -10.67
N GLU A 21 10.52 -8.35 -10.24
CA GLU A 21 9.78 -9.23 -9.33
C GLU A 21 9.45 -10.57 -9.98
N LEU A 22 9.27 -10.59 -11.31
CA LEU A 22 9.09 -11.83 -12.07
C LEU A 22 10.36 -12.69 -12.16
N SER A 23 11.52 -12.13 -11.84
CA SER A 23 12.81 -12.83 -11.88
C SER A 23 13.28 -13.34 -10.52
N LEU A 24 12.60 -12.95 -9.43
CA LEU A 24 12.85 -13.46 -8.10
C LEU A 24 12.26 -14.87 -7.97
N ASP A 25 12.86 -15.71 -7.13
CA ASP A 25 12.19 -16.94 -6.72
C ASP A 25 11.01 -16.63 -5.79
N GLU A 26 10.14 -17.62 -5.62
CA GLU A 26 8.89 -17.46 -4.89
C GLU A 26 9.10 -17.10 -3.40
N ASN A 27 10.17 -17.57 -2.76
CA ASN A 27 10.42 -17.30 -1.35
C ASN A 27 10.90 -15.85 -1.16
N ASP A 28 11.87 -15.42 -1.94
CA ASP A 28 12.39 -14.04 -1.92
C ASP A 28 11.28 -13.03 -2.26
N LEU A 29 10.43 -13.38 -3.23
CA LEU A 29 9.25 -12.57 -3.58
C LEU A 29 8.29 -12.49 -2.40
N ASN A 30 7.95 -13.61 -1.78
CA ASN A 30 7.01 -13.67 -0.67
C ASN A 30 7.52 -12.92 0.57
N GLU A 31 8.82 -13.01 0.89
CA GLU A 31 9.46 -12.25 1.96
C GLU A 31 9.38 -10.75 1.67
N THR A 32 9.75 -10.33 0.46
CA THR A 32 9.67 -8.92 0.04
C THR A 32 8.26 -8.35 0.17
N TRP A 33 7.26 -9.14 -0.20
CA TRP A 33 5.86 -8.73 -0.15
C TRP A 33 5.31 -8.69 1.27
N THR A 34 5.69 -9.65 2.10
CA THR A 34 5.37 -9.68 3.53
C THR A 34 5.96 -8.47 4.24
N GLU A 35 7.21 -8.11 3.94
CA GLU A 35 7.85 -6.93 4.53
C GLU A 35 7.15 -5.63 4.13
N ARG A 36 6.76 -5.49 2.85
CA ARG A 36 5.96 -4.32 2.42
C ARG A 36 4.61 -4.26 3.12
N LEU A 37 3.96 -5.39 3.31
CA LEU A 37 2.69 -5.46 4.05
C LEU A 37 2.88 -5.03 5.50
N ARG A 38 3.95 -5.49 6.17
CA ARG A 38 4.34 -5.05 7.52
C ARG A 38 4.61 -3.56 7.59
N MET A 39 5.31 -2.99 6.61
CA MET A 39 5.57 -1.54 6.57
C MET A 39 4.28 -0.72 6.51
N VAL A 40 3.29 -1.17 5.74
CA VAL A 40 1.98 -0.51 5.67
C VAL A 40 1.21 -0.72 6.98
N ALA A 41 1.23 -1.94 7.52
CA ALA A 41 0.56 -2.25 8.78
C ALA A 41 1.17 -1.51 9.97
N GLY A 42 2.47 -1.25 9.96
CA GLY A 42 3.17 -0.49 11.00
C GLY A 42 2.87 1.01 11.02
N ASP A 43 2.18 1.55 10.00
CA ASP A 43 1.75 2.94 10.00
C ASP A 43 0.69 3.18 11.08
N GLU A 44 0.98 4.09 12.02
CA GLU A 44 0.08 4.46 13.10
C GLU A 44 -1.32 4.86 12.61
N ARG A 45 -1.41 5.53 11.45
CA ARG A 45 -2.68 5.97 10.86
C ARG A 45 -3.53 4.79 10.37
N VAL A 46 -2.89 3.67 10.04
CA VAL A 46 -3.51 2.41 9.64
C VAL A 46 -3.95 1.64 10.88
N ILE A 47 -3.05 1.40 11.85
CA ILE A 47 -3.37 0.64 13.07
C ILE A 47 -4.55 1.26 13.83
N ARG A 48 -4.62 2.58 13.90
CA ARG A 48 -5.73 3.30 14.56
C ARG A 48 -7.12 3.03 13.94
N LYS A 49 -7.22 2.36 12.79
CA LYS A 49 -8.52 1.97 12.20
C LYS A 49 -9.09 0.68 12.78
N PHE A 50 -8.26 -0.08 13.49
CA PHE A 50 -8.62 -1.38 14.04
C PHE A 50 -8.81 -1.28 15.55
N ALA A 51 -9.80 -1.98 16.08
CA ALA A 51 -9.96 -2.22 17.52
C ALA A 51 -8.96 -3.28 17.98
N SER A 52 -8.77 -4.33 17.18
CA SER A 52 -7.73 -5.34 17.35
C SER A 52 -7.10 -5.66 15.99
N PHE A 53 -5.80 -5.87 15.96
CA PHE A 53 -5.06 -6.20 14.73
C PHE A 53 -3.89 -7.12 15.08
N ASN A 54 -3.80 -8.25 14.39
CA ASN A 54 -2.69 -9.18 14.49
C ASN A 54 -2.31 -9.69 13.10
N MET A 55 -1.01 -9.87 12.91
CA MET A 55 -0.40 -10.41 11.69
C MET A 55 0.41 -11.63 12.07
N ASP A 56 0.11 -12.75 11.42
CA ASP A 56 0.85 -13.98 11.57
C ASP A 56 1.48 -14.34 10.22
N ASP A 57 2.80 -14.25 10.16
CA ASP A 57 3.58 -14.50 8.95
C ASP A 57 3.83 -15.99 8.71
N GLU A 58 3.73 -16.84 9.73
CA GLU A 58 3.93 -18.28 9.56
C GLU A 58 2.75 -18.89 8.83
N ILE A 59 1.52 -18.51 9.20
CA ILE A 59 0.30 -18.93 8.50
C ILE A 59 -0.14 -17.95 7.40
N GLN A 60 0.51 -16.79 7.29
CA GLN A 60 0.23 -15.70 6.35
C GLN A 60 -1.20 -15.17 6.41
N GLN A 61 -1.63 -14.76 7.60
CA GLN A 61 -2.99 -14.26 7.85
C GLN A 61 -3.01 -13.02 8.72
N ILE A 62 -3.97 -12.14 8.41
CA ILE A 62 -4.34 -11.00 9.24
C ILE A 62 -5.61 -11.34 9.99
N GLU A 63 -5.57 -11.19 11.30
CA GLU A 63 -6.76 -11.20 12.15
C GLU A 63 -7.04 -9.77 12.62
N PHE A 64 -8.24 -9.27 12.36
CA PHE A 64 -8.58 -7.89 12.71
C PHE A 64 -10.04 -7.69 13.07
N GLU A 65 -10.29 -6.63 13.83
CA GLU A 65 -11.60 -6.07 14.12
C GLU A 65 -11.54 -4.57 13.84
N MET A 66 -12.53 -4.04 13.12
CA MET A 66 -12.58 -2.60 12.80
C MET A 66 -13.05 -1.81 14.01
N GLN A 67 -12.49 -0.62 14.22
CA GLN A 67 -12.97 0.27 15.29
C GLN A 67 -14.42 0.73 15.06
N TYR A 68 -14.80 0.95 13.79
CA TYR A 68 -16.14 1.33 13.37
C TYR A 68 -16.59 0.40 12.24
N PRO A 69 -17.10 -0.81 12.57
CA PRO A 69 -17.50 -1.77 11.57
C PRO A 69 -18.73 -1.30 10.78
N VAL A 70 -18.84 -1.78 9.54
CA VAL A 70 -20.00 -1.52 8.67
C VAL A 70 -20.69 -2.82 8.31
N SER A 71 -19.93 -3.76 7.75
CA SER A 71 -20.34 -5.14 7.51
C SER A 71 -19.10 -5.97 7.17
N ASP A 72 -19.13 -7.27 7.44
CA ASP A 72 -17.99 -8.16 7.19
C ASP A 72 -17.44 -8.07 5.76
N PHE A 73 -18.32 -7.93 4.77
CA PHE A 73 -17.91 -7.78 3.37
C PHE A 73 -17.26 -6.42 3.11
N ALA A 74 -17.92 -5.33 3.49
CA ALA A 74 -17.43 -3.97 3.24
C ALA A 74 -16.11 -3.71 3.98
N ASP A 75 -15.99 -4.20 5.20
CA ASP A 75 -14.82 -4.03 6.05
C ASP A 75 -13.62 -4.81 5.49
N LYS A 76 -13.83 -6.07 5.08
CA LYS A 76 -12.78 -6.86 4.38
C LYS A 76 -12.33 -6.17 3.10
N GLU A 77 -13.25 -5.74 2.24
CA GLU A 77 -12.92 -5.07 0.98
C GLU A 77 -12.21 -3.73 1.19
N TYR A 78 -12.60 -2.99 2.25
CA TYR A 78 -11.90 -1.77 2.66
C TYR A 78 -10.45 -2.07 3.01
N VAL A 79 -10.23 -3.05 3.88
CA VAL A 79 -8.91 -3.46 4.38
C VAL A 79 -8.03 -3.98 3.25
N ILE A 80 -8.54 -4.89 2.41
CA ILE A 80 -7.82 -5.39 1.24
C ILE A 80 -7.39 -4.22 0.35
N GLY A 81 -8.31 -3.32 0.02
CA GLY A 81 -8.01 -2.19 -0.85
C GLY A 81 -7.09 -1.15 -0.21
N LEU A 82 -7.08 -1.02 1.11
CA LEU A 82 -6.16 -0.14 1.85
C LEU A 82 -4.73 -0.69 1.80
N PHE A 83 -4.56 -1.97 2.17
CA PHE A 83 -3.26 -2.62 2.13
C PHE A 83 -2.72 -2.75 0.72
N THR A 84 -3.55 -3.09 -0.27
CA THR A 84 -3.16 -3.13 -1.68
C THR A 84 -2.57 -1.78 -2.14
N LEU A 85 -3.23 -0.68 -1.77
CA LEU A 85 -2.79 0.67 -2.12
C LEU A 85 -1.47 1.03 -1.40
N GLY A 86 -1.38 0.73 -0.10
CA GLY A 86 -0.16 0.92 0.68
C GLY A 86 1.03 0.14 0.11
N MET A 87 0.84 -1.14 -0.22
CA MET A 87 1.89 -1.98 -0.80
C MET A 87 2.36 -1.45 -2.16
N THR A 88 1.43 -0.94 -2.98
CA THR A 88 1.78 -0.31 -4.26
C THR A 88 2.65 0.94 -4.04
N ILE A 89 2.38 1.71 -2.98
CA ILE A 89 3.19 2.86 -2.58
C ILE A 89 4.58 2.41 -2.12
N GLU A 90 4.68 1.39 -1.25
CA GLU A 90 5.96 0.86 -0.78
C GLU A 90 6.81 0.27 -1.93
N TRP A 91 6.18 -0.33 -2.93
CA TRP A 91 6.87 -0.76 -4.15
C TRP A 91 7.40 0.42 -4.99
N LEU A 92 6.61 1.50 -5.13
CA LEU A 92 6.94 2.62 -6.02
C LEU A 92 7.97 3.60 -5.41
N LYS A 93 7.98 3.78 -4.08
CA LYS A 93 8.92 4.65 -3.35
C LYS A 93 10.40 4.46 -3.75
N PRO A 94 11.00 3.26 -3.62
CA PRO A 94 12.42 3.06 -3.92
C PRO A 94 12.76 3.32 -5.40
N GLN A 95 11.82 3.07 -6.32
CA GLN A 95 12.01 3.36 -7.74
C GLN A 95 12.06 4.87 -8.01
N VAL A 96 11.17 5.64 -7.36
CA VAL A 96 11.18 7.10 -7.44
C VAL A 96 12.46 7.67 -6.85
N ASP A 97 12.95 7.12 -5.73
CA ASP A 97 14.19 7.60 -5.10
C ASP A 97 15.43 7.27 -5.93
N SER A 98 15.52 6.04 -6.47
CA SER A 98 16.57 5.65 -7.42
C SER A 98 16.59 6.57 -8.66
N ALA A 99 15.41 6.88 -9.22
CA ALA A 99 15.27 7.84 -10.31
C ALA A 99 15.76 9.24 -9.93
N LYS A 100 15.42 9.74 -8.73
CA LYS A 100 15.90 11.04 -8.24
C LYS A 100 17.43 11.08 -8.10
N PHE A 101 18.05 10.03 -7.56
CA PHE A 101 19.51 9.95 -7.44
C PHE A 101 20.19 9.92 -8.81
N THR A 102 19.67 9.11 -9.74
CA THR A 102 20.19 9.02 -11.11
C THR A 102 20.08 10.36 -11.85
N ALA A 103 18.94 11.05 -11.73
CA ALA A 103 18.75 12.37 -12.35
C ALA A 103 19.71 13.45 -11.80
N ARG A 104 20.10 13.36 -10.52
CA ARG A 104 21.11 14.26 -9.92
C ARG A 104 22.51 14.00 -10.47
N ALA A 105 22.84 12.76 -10.80
CA ALA A 105 24.17 12.38 -11.31
C ALA A 105 24.40 12.82 -12.76
N LEU A 106 23.36 12.90 -13.60
CA LEU A 106 23.50 13.13 -15.05
C LEU A 106 23.80 14.59 -15.43
N GLY A 107 23.43 15.59 -14.63
CA GLY A 107 24.06 16.93 -14.67
C GLY A 107 23.92 17.82 -15.92
N THR A 108 23.65 17.33 -17.14
CA THR A 108 23.62 18.13 -18.38
C THR A 108 22.21 18.43 -18.91
N LYS A 109 22.09 19.49 -19.72
CA LYS A 109 20.82 20.08 -20.17
C LYS A 109 20.01 19.18 -21.12
N GLU A 110 20.67 18.30 -21.88
CA GLU A 110 20.02 17.37 -22.82
C GLU A 110 19.49 16.10 -22.12
N GLU A 111 20.21 15.57 -21.12
CA GLU A 111 19.75 14.43 -20.31
C GLU A 111 18.54 14.78 -19.43
N LYS A 112 18.30 16.07 -19.17
CA LYS A 112 17.06 16.52 -18.53
C LYS A 112 15.80 16.26 -19.37
N ASN A 113 15.90 16.10 -20.69
CA ASN A 113 14.74 15.71 -21.51
C ASN A 113 14.36 14.22 -21.35
N MET A 114 15.25 13.38 -20.84
CA MET A 114 14.93 12.01 -20.40
C MET A 114 14.16 11.96 -19.06
N GLN A 115 13.81 13.11 -18.47
CA GLN A 115 13.09 13.20 -17.20
C GLN A 115 11.58 12.93 -17.27
N ASN A 116 11.01 12.75 -18.47
CA ASN A 116 9.56 12.60 -18.63
C ASN A 116 9.00 11.38 -17.86
N PRO A 117 9.59 10.17 -17.96
CA PRO A 117 9.14 9.01 -17.20
C PRO A 117 9.29 9.18 -15.67
N TYR A 118 10.27 9.97 -15.21
CA TYR A 118 10.48 10.19 -13.78
C TYR A 118 9.41 11.09 -13.17
N LYS A 119 8.99 12.12 -13.90
CA LYS A 119 7.89 12.99 -13.47
C LYS A 119 6.58 12.22 -13.37
N ASP A 120 6.34 11.29 -14.30
CA ASP A 120 5.15 10.43 -14.28
C ASP A 120 5.16 9.49 -13.06
N MET A 121 6.30 8.89 -12.73
CA MET A 121 6.44 8.06 -11.52
C MET A 121 6.25 8.85 -10.23
N GLN A 122 6.81 10.07 -10.15
CA GLN A 122 6.60 10.97 -9.00
C GLN A 122 5.14 11.37 -8.86
N SER A 123 4.51 11.81 -9.95
CA SER A 123 3.09 12.17 -9.99
C SER A 123 2.20 10.99 -9.59
N ARG A 124 2.53 9.78 -10.07
CA ARG A 124 1.82 8.55 -9.68
C ARG A 124 1.98 8.27 -8.20
N LEU A 125 3.18 8.41 -7.64
CA LEU A 125 3.42 8.22 -6.21
C LEU A 125 2.62 9.22 -5.37
N ASP A 126 2.67 10.51 -5.71
CA ASP A 126 1.92 11.57 -5.02
C ASP A 126 0.41 11.30 -5.08
N THR A 127 -0.10 10.90 -6.25
CA THR A 127 -1.51 10.53 -6.45
C THR A 127 -1.90 9.37 -5.53
N LEU A 128 -1.12 8.29 -5.50
CA LEU A 128 -1.43 7.13 -4.65
C LEU A 128 -1.36 7.48 -3.16
N GLN A 129 -0.41 8.30 -2.74
CA GLN A 129 -0.30 8.78 -1.36
C GLN A 129 -1.50 9.65 -0.95
N HIS A 130 -1.98 10.50 -1.86
CA HIS A 130 -3.21 11.27 -1.67
C HIS A 130 -4.45 10.39 -1.58
N GLU A 131 -4.60 9.40 -2.47
CA GLU A 131 -5.68 8.42 -2.41
C GLU A 131 -5.67 7.63 -1.11
N PHE A 132 -4.49 7.21 -0.65
CA PHE A 132 -4.31 6.47 0.59
C PHE A 132 -4.74 7.29 1.80
N SER A 133 -4.25 8.54 1.88
CA SER A 133 -4.61 9.47 2.94
C SER A 133 -6.12 9.77 2.94
N ARG A 134 -6.72 9.98 1.75
CA ARG A 134 -8.16 10.20 1.60
C ARG A 134 -8.97 8.99 2.03
N LYS A 135 -8.55 7.77 1.67
CA LYS A 135 -9.22 6.52 2.06
C LYS A 135 -9.17 6.27 3.57
N LEU A 136 -8.07 6.63 4.22
CA LEU A 136 -7.96 6.60 5.68
C LEU A 136 -8.89 7.64 6.33
N ALA A 137 -8.94 8.85 5.79
CA ALA A 137 -9.78 9.92 6.33
C ALA A 137 -11.28 9.63 6.15
N SER A 138 -11.70 9.19 4.96
CA SER A 138 -13.12 8.98 4.63
C SER A 138 -13.76 7.87 5.46
N HIS A 139 -13.03 6.78 5.75
CA HIS A 139 -13.56 5.72 6.62
C HIS A 139 -13.83 6.23 8.03
N GLY A 140 -12.94 7.08 8.57
CA GLY A 140 -13.15 7.67 9.90
C GLY A 140 -14.32 8.64 9.93
N TYR A 141 -14.51 9.43 8.87
CA TYR A 141 -15.56 10.46 8.81
C TYR A 141 -16.97 9.86 8.60
N ILE A 142 -17.11 8.92 7.67
CA ILE A 142 -18.42 8.35 7.29
C ILE A 142 -18.96 7.42 8.40
N ASN A 143 -18.05 6.75 9.12
CA ASN A 143 -18.43 5.75 10.12
C ASN A 143 -18.33 6.25 11.56
N ASN A 144 -18.10 7.56 11.76
CA ASN A 144 -18.10 8.16 13.09
C ASN A 144 -19.52 8.17 13.67
N SER A 145 -19.67 7.77 14.94
CA SER A 145 -20.96 7.73 15.65
C SER A 145 -21.67 9.09 15.65
N TYR A 146 -20.91 10.19 15.81
CA TYR A 146 -21.44 11.56 15.75
C TYR A 146 -22.11 11.93 14.42
N VAL A 147 -21.70 11.30 13.30
CA VAL A 147 -22.28 11.53 11.97
C VAL A 147 -23.37 10.51 11.68
N ARG A 148 -23.25 9.29 12.22
CA ARG A 148 -24.26 8.22 12.10
C ARG A 148 -25.51 8.46 12.95
N GLY A 149 -25.44 9.32 13.96
CA GLY A 149 -26.58 9.65 14.82
C GLY A 149 -26.92 8.55 15.83
N GLU A 150 -25.93 7.73 16.20
CA GLU A 150 -25.99 6.71 17.26
C GLU A 150 -25.39 7.22 18.57
#